data_AF-A0A3M9ZQR3-F1
#
_entry.id   AF-A0A3M9ZQR3-F1
#
_cell.length_a   1.000
_cell.length_b   1.000
_cell.length_c   1.000
_cell.angle_alpha   90.00
_cell.angle_beta   90.00
_cell.angle_gamma   90.00
#
_symmetry.space_group_name_H-M   'P 1'
#
loop_
_entity.id
_entity.type
_entity.pdbx_description
1 polymer ?
#
loop_
_entity_poly.entity_id
_entity_poly.type
_entity_poly.pdbx_seq_one_letter_code
_entity_poly.pdbx_strand_id
1 'polypeptide(L)'
;MSTNAPMRAIRNAWKGYEVPRCKSKNRRARCVFCPGPNPDSLILDCDKIKDRLGLPGMMCDCIAIEPHGVLHVAVVELKGGSYSSEHAKSQLVAGANLAMDILEGAKARKGVCIHLLVVAPRHRYSHRLSLPYRHVRVRGRRLSIRTVRCGARFSQVIPGAQGA
;
A
#
# COMPACT_ATOMS: atom_id res chain seq x y z
N MET A 1 -3.75 2.99 -24.83
CA MET A 1 -4.05 4.06 -23.86
C MET A 1 -2.81 4.26 -23.00
N SER A 2 -2.23 5.47 -22.98
CA SER A 2 -1.02 5.74 -22.21
C SER A 2 -1.28 5.53 -20.71
N THR A 3 -0.57 4.59 -20.09
CA THR A 3 -0.60 4.27 -18.65
C THR A 3 -0.25 5.48 -17.76
N ASN A 4 0.27 6.56 -18.36
CA ASN A 4 0.83 7.69 -17.64
C ASN A 4 -0.20 8.78 -17.31
N ALA A 5 -1.31 8.89 -18.05
CA ALA A 5 -2.33 9.92 -17.79
C ALA A 5 -3.00 9.74 -16.40
N PRO A 6 -3.43 8.54 -16.00
CA PRO A 6 -3.92 8.29 -14.64
C PRO A 6 -2.88 8.57 -13.55
N MET A 7 -1.63 8.13 -13.74
CA MET A 7 -0.55 8.37 -12.76
C MET A 7 -0.28 9.86 -12.56
N ARG A 8 -0.23 10.63 -13.64
CA ARG A 8 -0.04 12.09 -13.58
C ARG A 8 -1.20 12.77 -12.84
N ALA A 9 -2.44 12.35 -13.08
CA ALA A 9 -3.61 12.89 -12.38
C ALA A 9 -3.54 12.61 -10.88
N ILE A 10 -3.20 11.37 -10.49
CA ILE A 10 -3.00 11.00 -9.08
C ILE A 10 -1.88 11.83 -8.47
N ARG A 11 -0.70 11.88 -9.09
CA ARG A 11 0.44 12.63 -8.57
C ARG A 11 0.10 14.10 -8.36
N ASN A 12 -0.56 14.74 -9.31
CA ASN A 12 -0.94 16.15 -9.19
C ASN A 12 -1.94 16.38 -8.05
N ALA A 13 -2.96 15.52 -7.91
CA ALA A 13 -3.96 15.65 -6.86
C ALA A 13 -3.40 15.38 -5.44
N TRP A 14 -2.38 14.52 -5.33
CA TRP A 14 -1.89 14.02 -4.05
C TRP A 14 -0.43 14.42 -3.72
N LYS A 15 0.16 15.34 -4.49
CA LYS A 15 1.57 15.79 -4.34
C LYS A 15 1.96 16.18 -2.91
N GLY A 16 1.05 16.82 -2.17
CA GLY A 16 1.30 17.27 -0.79
C GLY A 16 1.46 16.13 0.24
N TYR A 17 1.11 14.90 -0.12
CA TYR A 17 1.16 13.73 0.76
C TYR A 17 2.25 12.74 0.35
N GLU A 18 3.01 13.06 -0.70
CA GLU A 18 4.09 12.21 -1.19
C GLU A 18 5.24 12.12 -0.18
N VAL A 19 5.77 10.90 -0.01
CA VAL A 19 6.96 10.63 0.78
C VAL A 19 7.93 9.75 -0.02
N PRO A 20 9.26 9.92 0.15
CA PRO A 20 10.23 9.15 -0.63
C PRO A 20 10.25 7.65 -0.26
N ARG A 21 9.74 7.31 0.93
CA ARG A 21 9.61 5.94 1.44
C ARG A 21 8.67 5.94 2.63
N CYS A 22 7.98 4.83 2.80
CA CYS A 22 7.15 4.58 3.96
C CYS A 22 8.02 4.11 5.12
N LYS A 23 7.98 4.80 6.27
CA LYS A 23 8.83 4.52 7.43
C LYS A 23 7.97 4.26 8.66
N SER A 24 8.36 3.28 9.45
CA SER A 24 7.68 3.01 10.72
C SER A 24 7.88 4.18 11.67
N LYS A 25 6.78 4.57 12.33
CA LYS A 25 6.80 5.54 13.43
C LYS A 25 7.60 5.05 14.64
N ASN A 26 7.74 3.73 14.79
CA ASN A 26 8.58 3.15 15.83
C ASN A 26 10.07 3.24 15.44
N ARG A 27 10.75 4.25 15.97
CA ARG A 27 12.18 4.51 15.74
C ARG A 27 13.09 3.33 16.07
N ARG A 28 12.68 2.44 16.98
CA ARG A 28 13.46 1.23 17.35
C ARG A 28 13.39 0.14 16.29
N ALA A 29 12.28 0.03 15.58
CA ALA A 29 12.08 -1.03 14.59
C ALA A 29 12.76 -0.76 13.24
N ARG A 30 13.03 0.51 12.91
CA ARG A 30 13.64 0.97 11.65
C ARG A 30 13.04 0.33 10.38
N CYS A 31 11.76 -0.06 10.44
CA CYS A 31 11.10 -0.72 9.32
C CYS A 31 10.77 0.29 8.23
N VAL A 32 11.03 -0.09 6.98
CA VAL A 32 10.75 0.75 5.81
C VAL A 32 10.17 -0.09 4.68
N PHE A 33 9.35 0.54 3.85
CA PHE A 33 8.93 0.05 2.54
C PHE A 33 9.28 1.11 1.50
N CYS A 34 9.93 0.68 0.43
CA CYS A 34 10.52 1.58 -0.56
C CYS A 34 9.78 1.48 -1.89
N PRO A 35 9.74 2.57 -2.68
CA PRO A 35 9.26 2.48 -4.05
C PRO A 35 10.23 1.60 -4.85
N GLY A 36 9.73 1.06 -5.94
CA GLY A 36 10.50 0.54 -7.05
C GLY A 36 11.25 1.65 -7.80
N PRO A 37 12.07 1.28 -8.80
CA PRO A 37 12.96 2.19 -9.49
C PRO A 37 12.26 3.11 -10.52
N ASN A 38 10.97 2.89 -10.79
CA ASN A 38 10.25 3.66 -11.79
C ASN A 38 10.09 5.13 -11.32
N PRO A 39 10.47 6.14 -12.12
CA PRO A 39 10.35 7.56 -11.73
C PRO A 39 8.90 8.01 -11.51
N ASP A 40 7.94 7.32 -12.14
CA ASP A 40 6.51 7.58 -11.97
C ASP A 40 5.93 6.92 -10.70
N SER A 41 6.71 6.11 -9.98
CA SER A 41 6.32 5.55 -8.68
C SER A 41 5.99 6.64 -7.66
N LEU A 42 4.96 6.38 -6.86
CA LEU A 42 4.46 7.30 -5.82
C LEU A 42 4.27 6.54 -4.51
N ILE A 43 4.62 7.15 -3.38
CA ILE A 43 4.19 6.69 -2.05
C ILE A 43 3.48 7.82 -1.32
N LEU A 44 2.26 7.55 -0.88
CA LEU A 44 1.40 8.46 -0.16
C LEU A 44 1.40 8.12 1.33
N ASP A 45 1.61 9.12 2.17
CA ASP A 45 1.51 9.04 3.62
C ASP A 45 0.02 9.10 4.03
N CYS A 46 -0.49 7.97 4.50
CA CYS A 46 -1.92 7.82 4.77
C CYS A 46 -2.35 8.49 6.07
N ASP A 47 -1.44 8.71 7.02
CA ASP A 47 -1.76 9.49 8.22
C ASP A 47 -1.93 10.96 7.86
N LYS A 48 -1.03 11.52 7.03
CA LYS A 48 -1.20 12.91 6.54
C LYS A 48 -2.52 13.08 5.80
N ILE A 49 -2.90 12.10 4.97
CA ILE A 49 -4.19 12.12 4.26
C ILE A 49 -5.35 12.04 5.27
N LYS A 50 -5.29 11.08 6.20
CA LYS A 50 -6.30 10.89 7.23
C LYS A 50 -6.53 12.18 8.03
N ASP A 51 -5.46 12.81 8.50
CA ASP A 51 -5.52 14.02 9.33
C ASP A 51 -6.05 15.21 8.53
N ARG A 52 -5.63 15.35 7.27
CA ARG A 52 -6.08 16.46 6.41
C ARG A 52 -7.55 16.34 5.99
N LEU A 53 -8.04 15.11 5.78
CA LEU A 53 -9.41 14.82 5.38
C LEU A 53 -10.35 14.56 6.56
N GLY A 54 -9.85 14.52 7.80
CA GLY A 54 -10.65 14.22 8.99
C GLY A 54 -11.22 12.80 8.98
N LEU A 55 -10.52 11.83 8.37
CA LEU A 55 -11.01 10.45 8.29
C LEU A 55 -10.95 9.79 9.68
N PRO A 56 -12.06 9.21 10.17
CA PRO A 56 -12.10 8.58 11.49
C PRO A 56 -11.42 7.21 11.47
N GLY A 57 -11.03 6.75 12.66
CA GLY A 57 -10.57 5.38 12.87
C GLY A 57 -9.14 5.10 12.43
N MET A 58 -8.86 3.82 12.20
CA MET A 58 -7.52 3.31 11.92
C MET A 58 -7.20 3.43 10.43
N MET A 59 -5.94 3.70 10.11
CA MET A 59 -5.44 3.80 8.74
C MET A 59 -4.18 2.96 8.58
N CYS A 60 -3.92 2.52 7.35
CA CYS A 60 -2.63 1.96 7.00
C CYS A 60 -1.53 3.03 7.06
N ASP A 61 -0.25 2.66 7.12
CA ASP A 61 0.83 3.65 7.11
C ASP A 61 0.97 4.36 5.76
N CYS A 62 0.82 3.66 4.64
CA CYS A 62 0.99 4.27 3.32
C CYS A 62 0.33 3.49 2.17
N ILE A 63 0.16 4.18 1.04
CA ILE A 63 -0.23 3.59 -0.24
C ILE A 63 0.87 3.87 -1.26
N ALA A 64 1.43 2.83 -1.86
CA ALA A 64 2.38 2.94 -2.96
C ALA A 64 1.71 2.61 -4.30
N ILE A 65 2.02 3.35 -5.36
CA ILE A 65 1.41 3.21 -6.68
C ILE A 65 2.50 3.20 -7.74
N GLU A 66 2.50 2.19 -8.60
CA GLU A 66 3.47 2.07 -9.70
C GLU A 66 2.81 1.61 -11.01
N PRO A 67 3.23 2.15 -12.17
CA PRO A 67 2.81 1.65 -13.47
C PRO A 67 3.75 0.52 -13.95
N HIS A 68 3.17 -0.65 -14.25
CA HIS A 68 3.84 -1.81 -14.83
C HIS A 68 2.93 -2.46 -15.90
N GLY A 69 2.65 -1.73 -16.99
CA GLY A 69 1.63 -2.08 -17.99
C GLY A 69 0.18 -1.91 -17.50
N VAL A 70 -0.05 -2.12 -16.21
CA VAL A 70 -1.26 -1.77 -15.44
C VAL A 70 -0.85 -0.99 -14.18
N LEU A 71 -1.80 -0.37 -13.49
CA LEU A 71 -1.48 0.28 -12.21
C LEU A 71 -1.46 -0.75 -11.09
N HIS A 72 -0.32 -0.88 -10.43
CA HIS A 72 -0.20 -1.66 -9.21
C HIS A 72 -0.30 -0.72 -8.01
N VAL A 73 -1.15 -1.07 -7.06
CA VAL A 73 -1.38 -0.30 -5.83
C VAL A 73 -1.09 -1.19 -4.65
N ALA A 74 -0.06 -0.87 -3.88
CA ALA A 74 0.24 -1.54 -2.62
C ALA A 74 -0.29 -0.72 -1.45
N VAL A 75 -1.22 -1.29 -0.69
CA VAL A 75 -1.67 -0.76 0.60
C VAL A 75 -0.78 -1.39 1.66
N VAL A 76 -0.05 -0.57 2.41
CA VAL A 76 1.08 -1.02 3.22
C VAL A 76 0.87 -0.66 4.69
N GLU A 77 0.97 -1.68 5.54
CA GLU A 77 0.99 -1.54 6.99
C GLU A 77 2.34 -2.01 7.54
N LEU A 78 3.09 -1.11 8.18
CA LEU A 78 4.38 -1.37 8.81
C LEU A 78 4.20 -1.76 10.28
N LYS A 79 4.76 -2.91 10.66
CA LYS A 79 4.76 -3.39 12.05
C LYS A 79 6.17 -3.48 12.58
N GLY A 80 6.44 -2.79 13.69
CA GLY A 80 7.76 -2.76 14.31
C GLY A 80 8.09 -3.94 15.23
N GLY A 81 7.12 -4.80 15.53
CA GLY A 81 7.26 -5.89 16.49
C GLY A 81 6.07 -6.84 16.43
N SER A 82 5.60 -7.30 17.60
CA SER A 82 4.36 -8.08 17.68
C SER A 82 3.16 -7.24 17.27
N TYR A 83 2.19 -7.84 16.56
CA TYR A 83 0.99 -7.15 16.10
C TYR A 83 -0.20 -8.10 16.09
N SER A 84 -1.42 -7.56 16.20
CA SER A 84 -2.65 -8.33 16.01
C SER A 84 -2.96 -8.46 14.51
N SER A 85 -3.29 -9.68 14.08
CA SER A 85 -3.71 -9.95 12.69
C SER A 85 -5.02 -9.25 12.33
N GLU A 86 -5.99 -9.18 13.26
CA GLU A 86 -7.25 -8.44 13.00
C GLU A 86 -7.01 -6.94 12.90
N HIS A 87 -6.14 -6.38 13.76
CA HIS A 87 -5.83 -4.96 13.71
C HIS A 87 -5.14 -4.58 12.39
N ALA A 88 -4.13 -5.36 11.97
CA ALA A 88 -3.46 -5.16 10.68
C ALA A 88 -4.45 -5.28 9.50
N LYS A 89 -5.36 -6.26 9.55
CA LYS A 89 -6.41 -6.45 8.56
C LYS A 89 -7.33 -5.21 8.46
N SER A 90 -7.80 -4.68 9.58
CA SER A 90 -8.68 -3.51 9.59
C SER A 90 -8.00 -2.25 9.03
N GLN A 91 -6.71 -2.03 9.36
CA GLN A 91 -5.92 -0.95 8.78
C GLN A 91 -5.77 -1.09 7.26
N LEU A 92 -5.50 -2.31 6.79
CA LEU A 92 -5.41 -2.61 5.35
C LEU A 92 -6.73 -2.44 4.62
N VAL A 93 -7.87 -2.78 5.25
CA VAL A 93 -9.20 -2.53 4.67
C VAL A 93 -9.48 -1.04 4.56
N ALA A 94 -9.17 -0.25 5.58
CA ALA A 94 -9.30 1.20 5.53
C ALA A 94 -8.42 1.81 4.43
N GLY A 95 -7.15 1.40 4.37
CA GLY A 95 -6.23 1.83 3.32
C GLY A 95 -6.67 1.42 1.91
N ALA A 96 -7.26 0.23 1.75
CA ALA A 96 -7.79 -0.23 0.47
C ALA A 96 -9.01 0.58 0.02
N ASN A 97 -9.88 0.98 0.95
CA ASN A 97 -10.98 1.90 0.63
C ASN A 97 -10.44 3.26 0.18
N LEU A 98 -9.48 3.83 0.91
CA LEU A 98 -8.83 5.09 0.53
C LEU A 98 -8.15 5.00 -0.85
N ALA A 99 -7.45 3.89 -1.12
CA ALA A 99 -6.85 3.64 -2.42
C ALA A 99 -7.90 3.61 -3.55
N MET A 100 -9.07 3.02 -3.31
CA MET A 100 -10.15 3.02 -4.29
C MET A 100 -10.74 4.41 -4.52
N ASP A 101 -10.83 5.26 -3.47
CA ASP A 101 -11.27 6.66 -3.60
C ASP A 101 -10.27 7.49 -4.41
N ILE A 102 -8.97 7.31 -4.16
CA ILE A 102 -7.89 7.94 -4.95
C ILE A 102 -8.01 7.56 -6.43
N LEU A 103 -8.18 6.27 -6.73
CA LEU A 103 -8.30 5.77 -8.10
C LEU A 103 -9.59 6.23 -8.78
N GLU A 104 -10.70 6.33 -8.04
CA GLU A 104 -11.97 6.86 -8.54
C GLU A 104 -11.85 8.33 -8.93
N GLY A 105 -11.30 9.17 -8.04
CA GLY A 105 -11.08 10.59 -8.31
C GLY A 105 -10.20 10.83 -9.55
N ALA A 106 -9.23 9.94 -9.79
CA ALA A 106 -8.37 9.98 -10.96
C ALA A 106 -8.94 9.29 -12.22
N LYS A 107 -10.17 8.76 -12.17
CA LYS A 107 -10.80 7.96 -13.25
C LYS A 107 -9.92 6.77 -13.68
N ALA A 108 -9.15 6.21 -12.75
CA ALA A 108 -8.11 5.22 -12.97
C ALA A 108 -8.55 3.78 -12.63
N ARG A 109 -9.87 3.49 -12.58
CA ARG A 109 -10.39 2.23 -12.02
C ARG A 109 -10.12 0.98 -12.86
N LYS A 110 -9.97 1.12 -14.19
CA LYS A 110 -9.77 -0.01 -15.10
C LYS A 110 -8.29 -0.38 -15.15
N GLY A 111 -7.99 -1.68 -15.16
CA GLY A 111 -6.60 -2.15 -15.22
C GLY A 111 -5.79 -1.82 -13.97
N VAL A 112 -6.32 -2.14 -12.78
CA VAL A 112 -5.63 -1.93 -11.50
C VAL A 112 -5.53 -3.22 -10.68
N CYS A 113 -4.32 -3.49 -10.20
CA CYS A 113 -4.00 -4.57 -9.28
C CYS A 113 -3.73 -4.01 -7.88
N ILE A 114 -4.63 -4.27 -6.93
CA ILE A 114 -4.46 -3.87 -5.52
C ILE A 114 -3.83 -5.02 -4.73
N HIS A 115 -2.79 -4.71 -3.97
CA HIS A 115 -2.02 -5.62 -3.13
C HIS A 115 -2.09 -5.13 -1.69
N LEU A 116 -2.39 -6.02 -0.74
CA LEU A 116 -2.40 -5.69 0.68
C LEU A 116 -1.15 -6.26 1.34
N LEU A 117 -0.31 -5.41 1.92
CA LEU A 117 1.00 -5.78 2.43
C LEU A 117 1.12 -5.47 3.92
N VAL A 118 1.44 -6.47 4.73
CA VAL A 118 1.97 -6.24 6.08
C VAL A 118 3.47 -6.36 6.02
N VAL A 119 4.19 -5.29 6.34
CA VAL A 119 5.65 -5.23 6.32
C VAL A 119 6.18 -5.23 7.74
N ALA A 120 7.04 -6.18 8.10
CA ALA A 120 7.60 -6.24 9.45
C ALA A 120 9.04 -6.76 9.49
N PRO A 121 9.85 -6.43 10.53
CA PRO A 121 11.20 -6.95 10.64
C PRO A 121 11.17 -8.46 10.77
N ARG A 122 10.16 -8.98 11.48
CA ARG A 122 9.85 -10.41 11.66
C ARG A 122 8.34 -10.60 11.71
N HIS A 123 7.88 -11.71 11.13
CA HIS A 123 6.50 -12.17 11.27
C HIS A 123 6.49 -13.45 12.11
N ARG A 124 5.54 -13.55 13.05
CA ARG A 124 5.30 -14.82 13.75
C ARG A 124 4.90 -15.90 12.74
N TYR A 125 5.27 -17.15 13.00
CA TYR A 125 4.96 -18.27 12.10
C TYR A 125 3.45 -18.38 11.81
N SER A 126 2.62 -18.23 12.84
CA SER A 126 1.16 -18.19 12.72
C SER A 126 0.66 -17.10 11.77
N HIS A 127 1.29 -15.93 11.72
CA HIS A 127 0.93 -14.84 10.80
C HIS A 127 1.38 -15.11 9.37
N ARG A 128 2.57 -15.69 9.20
CA ARG A 128 3.10 -16.07 7.88
C ARG A 128 2.19 -17.09 7.20
N LEU A 129 1.67 -18.04 7.97
CA LEU A 129 0.70 -19.01 7.45
C LEU A 129 -0.68 -18.38 7.29
N SER A 130 -1.25 -17.76 8.32
CA SER A 130 -2.69 -17.43 8.30
C SER A 130 -3.06 -16.17 7.53
N LEU A 131 -2.22 -15.12 7.47
CA LEU A 131 -2.59 -13.86 6.79
C LEU A 131 -2.79 -14.02 5.27
N PRO A 132 -1.96 -14.79 4.54
CA PRO A 132 -2.21 -15.05 3.12
C PRO A 132 -3.55 -15.73 2.81
N TYR A 133 -4.04 -16.60 3.69
CA TYR A 133 -5.34 -17.26 3.50
C TYR A 133 -6.52 -16.40 3.96
N ARG A 134 -6.27 -15.35 4.73
CA ARG A 134 -7.29 -14.37 5.13
C ARG A 134 -7.56 -13.45 3.97
N HIS A 135 -8.70 -13.69 3.33
CA HIS A 135 -9.20 -12.83 2.28
C HIS A 135 -10.06 -11.73 2.91
N VAL A 136 -9.86 -10.50 2.46
CA VAL A 136 -10.74 -9.39 2.80
C VAL A 136 -11.57 -9.02 1.58
N ARG A 137 -12.84 -8.67 1.83
CA ARG A 137 -13.70 -8.10 0.79
C ARG A 137 -13.69 -6.58 0.93
N VAL A 138 -13.24 -5.90 -0.11
CA VAL A 138 -13.25 -4.43 -0.20
C VAL A 138 -14.00 -4.06 -1.47
N ARG A 139 -15.14 -3.35 -1.33
CA ARG A 139 -16.05 -2.99 -2.43
C ARG A 139 -16.33 -4.15 -3.39
N GLY A 140 -16.69 -5.32 -2.84
CA GLY A 140 -16.97 -6.54 -3.59
C GLY A 140 -15.74 -7.31 -4.11
N ARG A 141 -14.53 -6.74 -4.08
CA ARG A 141 -13.30 -7.40 -4.52
C ARG A 141 -12.68 -8.22 -3.39
N ARG A 142 -12.34 -9.48 -3.67
CA ARG A 142 -11.62 -10.37 -2.75
C ARG A 142 -10.11 -10.12 -2.89
N LEU A 143 -9.47 -9.63 -1.82
CA LEU A 143 -8.04 -9.32 -1.78
C LEU A 143 -7.35 -10.21 -0.74
N SER A 144 -6.15 -10.69 -1.05
CA SER A 144 -5.31 -11.45 -0.11
C SER A 144 -4.24 -10.55 0.53
N ILE A 145 -3.88 -10.86 1.77
CA ILE A 145 -2.86 -10.13 2.52
C ILE A 145 -1.52 -10.85 2.39
N ARG A 146 -0.49 -10.17 1.90
CA ARG A 146 0.88 -10.70 1.84
C ARG A 146 1.70 -10.20 3.03
N THR A 147 2.54 -11.06 3.57
CA THR A 147 3.54 -10.67 4.58
C THR A 147 4.87 -10.42 3.91
N VAL A 148 5.54 -9.33 4.28
CA VAL A 148 6.72 -8.80 3.58
C VAL A 148 7.76 -8.37 4.61
N ARG A 149 9.05 -8.64 4.38
CA ARG A 149 10.11 -8.17 5.29
C ARG A 149 10.38 -6.67 5.11
N CYS A 150 10.74 -5.98 6.18
CA CYS A 150 11.22 -4.59 6.08
C CYS A 150 12.39 -4.47 5.10
N GLY A 151 12.48 -3.32 4.44
CA GLY A 151 13.49 -3.05 3.42
C GLY A 151 13.09 -3.52 2.03
N ALA A 152 11.96 -4.24 1.89
CA ALA A 152 11.44 -4.63 0.60
C ALA A 152 11.09 -3.39 -0.25
N ARG A 153 11.48 -3.46 -1.52
CA ARG A 153 11.04 -2.55 -2.57
C ARG A 153 9.75 -3.06 -3.19
N PHE A 154 8.93 -2.15 -3.70
CA PHE A 154 7.72 -2.49 -4.45
C PHE A 154 7.99 -3.55 -5.53
N SER A 155 9.07 -3.37 -6.30
CA SER A 155 9.43 -4.26 -7.42
C SER A 155 9.83 -5.68 -7.02
N GLN A 156 10.17 -5.90 -5.75
CA GLN A 156 10.50 -7.23 -5.22
C GLN A 156 9.27 -7.99 -4.74
N VAL A 157 8.16 -7.29 -4.48
CA VAL A 157 6.97 -7.86 -3.82
C VAL A 157 5.84 -8.14 -4.81
N ILE A 158 5.81 -7.40 -5.92
CA ILE A 158 4.71 -7.45 -6.88
C ILE A 158 5.24 -8.02 -8.21
N PRO A 159 4.87 -9.27 -8.56
CA PRO A 159 5.28 -9.89 -9.80
C PRO A 159 4.66 -9.13 -10.99
N GLY A 160 5.51 -8.69 -11.92
CA GLY A 160 5.17 -7.73 -12.98
C GLY A 160 6.02 -6.46 -12.94
N ALA A 161 6.65 -6.16 -11.79
CA ALA A 161 7.56 -5.03 -11.64
C ALA A 161 9.01 -5.30 -12.06
N GLN A 162 9.29 -6.50 -12.56
CA GLN A 162 10.57 -6.93 -13.10
C GLN A 162 10.35 -7.17 -14.59
N GLY A 163 10.55 -6.16 -15.44
CA GLY A 163 10.42 -6.29 -16.89
C GLY A 163 9.57 -5.22 -17.55
N ALA A 164 10.03 -3.97 -17.49
CA ALA A 164 9.81 -2.95 -18.52
C ALA A 164 11.14 -2.22 -18.72
#